data_AF-A0A4U5PFG5-F1
#
_entry.id   AF-A0A4U5PFG5-F1
#
_cell.length_a   1.000
_cell.length_b   1.000
_cell.length_c   1.000
_cell.angle_alpha   90.00
_cell.angle_beta   90.00
_cell.angle_gamma   90.00
#
_symmetry.space_group_name_H-M   'P 1'
#
loop_
_entity.id
_entity.type
_entity.pdbx_description
1 polymer ?
#
loop_
_entity_poly.entity_id
_entity_poly.type
_entity_poly.pdbx_seq_one_letter_code
_entity_poly.pdbx_strand_id
1 'polypeptide(L)'
;MLRRIPSKSLTLLTELEDLDLGFNSFSEIPTSAFEGLSSLKRLSLGHLQSLRAVRLNAFSGLFKLLELDLSHAPFLDSLDEHAFERPNALRSLDLSFNGLFRVHKELVDWEQLERLQLAGNAWNCDCELLGFLPATLRRLADVVCAKPEPMAGKPAAKLGATAFCSDLSEGAMSAVVVGSFLTVLSLLLAILFCLRSHFCRAPKDADDANSSRASRAPLYGRQALLDTLTYEKSDLLSNKCFISSNPSPVGSQHDDEEYYASVQAPTVFELRVQVRFLPAASPDARRSPDASDGPSTELSASAAPR
;
A
#
# COMPACT_ATOMS: atom_id res chain seq x y z
N MET A 1 4.67 29.48 14.63
CA MET A 1 4.60 28.25 13.81
C MET A 1 4.36 27.05 14.70
N LEU A 2 3.29 26.31 14.44
CA LEU A 2 2.95 25.09 15.17
C LEU A 2 3.86 23.94 14.69
N ARG A 3 4.28 23.10 15.64
CA ARG A 3 5.06 21.87 15.36
C ARG A 3 4.22 20.60 15.42
N ARG A 4 3.02 20.69 15.99
CA ARG A 4 2.06 19.60 16.13
C ARG A 4 0.66 20.13 15.90
N ILE A 5 -0.20 19.28 15.35
CA ILE A 5 -1.63 19.58 15.19
C ILE A 5 -2.27 19.58 16.59
N PRO A 6 -3.03 20.62 16.97
CA PRO A 6 -3.67 20.70 18.28
C PRO A 6 -4.96 19.84 18.34
N SER A 7 -4.85 18.54 18.03
CA SER A 7 -6.00 17.64 17.84
C SER A 7 -7.01 17.68 18.99
N LYS A 8 -6.54 17.67 20.25
CA LYS A 8 -7.40 17.72 21.44
C LYS A 8 -8.26 18.99 21.53
N SER A 9 -7.78 20.10 21.00
CA SER A 9 -8.53 21.36 20.99
C SER A 9 -9.48 21.44 19.80
N LEU A 10 -9.15 20.78 18.69
CA LEU A 10 -9.96 20.74 17.48
C LEU A 10 -11.20 19.86 17.65
N THR A 11 -11.15 18.79 18.45
CA THR A 11 -12.27 17.86 18.64
C THR A 11 -13.56 18.53 19.14
N LEU A 12 -13.48 19.71 19.76
CA LEU A 12 -14.62 20.47 20.26
C LEU A 12 -15.30 21.34 19.18
N LEU A 13 -14.68 21.50 18.02
CA LEU A 13 -15.13 22.42 16.97
C LEU A 13 -16.01 21.70 15.93
N THR A 14 -17.10 21.07 16.36
CA THR A 14 -17.95 20.21 15.52
C THR A 14 -18.63 20.92 14.35
N GLU A 15 -18.83 22.24 14.47
CA GLU A 15 -19.44 23.11 13.45
C GLU A 15 -18.42 23.78 12.52
N LEU A 16 -17.12 23.53 12.72
CA LEU A 16 -16.07 24.13 11.89
C LEU A 16 -16.16 23.58 10.46
N GLU A 17 -16.33 24.47 9.49
CA GLU A 17 -16.38 24.09 8.07
C GLU A 17 -15.05 24.29 7.34
N ASP A 18 -14.21 25.20 7.82
CA ASP A 18 -12.96 25.58 7.16
C ASP A 18 -11.81 25.65 8.16
N LEU A 19 -10.71 24.97 7.85
CA LEU A 19 -9.51 24.94 8.67
C LEU A 19 -8.27 25.13 7.80
N ASP A 20 -7.51 26.19 8.09
CA ASP A 20 -6.21 26.46 7.48
C ASP A 20 -5.11 26.25 8.53
N LEU A 21 -4.25 25.27 8.27
CA LEU A 21 -3.05 24.97 9.03
C LEU A 21 -1.81 24.96 8.12
N GLY A 22 -1.88 25.62 6.96
CA GLY A 22 -0.75 25.79 6.06
C GLY A 22 0.42 26.54 6.70
N PHE A 23 1.59 26.46 6.09
CA PHE A 23 2.82 27.16 6.52
C PHE A 23 3.29 26.83 7.96
N ASN A 24 2.79 25.74 8.54
CA ASN A 24 3.28 25.22 9.82
C ASN A 24 4.48 24.27 9.62
N SER A 25 5.00 23.73 10.73
CA SER A 25 6.20 22.88 10.73
C SER A 25 5.91 21.50 11.30
N PHE A 26 4.81 20.88 10.84
CA PHE A 26 4.46 19.52 11.21
C PHE A 26 5.43 18.54 10.55
N SER A 27 5.93 17.57 11.32
CA SER A 27 6.75 16.48 10.79
C SER A 27 5.91 15.30 10.26
N GLU A 28 4.74 15.10 10.86
CA GLU A 28 3.77 14.08 10.49
C GLU A 28 2.35 14.61 10.68
N ILE A 29 1.40 14.04 9.94
CA ILE A 29 -0.03 14.10 10.27
C ILE A 29 -0.38 12.74 10.92
N PRO A 30 -0.57 12.70 12.25
CA PRO A 30 -0.82 11.46 12.98
C PRO A 30 -2.23 10.94 12.71
N THR A 31 -2.46 9.68 13.07
CA THR A 31 -3.79 9.06 13.12
C THR A 31 -4.77 9.92 13.92
N SER A 32 -6.01 10.08 13.42
CA SER A 32 -7.07 10.85 14.06
C SER A 32 -6.71 12.31 14.36
N ALA A 33 -5.82 12.92 13.56
CA ALA A 33 -5.35 14.28 13.80
C ALA A 33 -6.47 15.34 13.85
N PHE A 34 -7.58 15.07 13.15
CA PHE A 34 -8.73 15.96 12.97
C PHE A 34 -10.05 15.37 13.45
N GLU A 35 -9.99 14.35 14.31
CA GLU A 35 -11.18 13.71 14.85
C GLU A 35 -12.13 14.72 15.50
N GLY A 36 -13.45 14.52 15.34
CA GLY A 36 -14.49 15.41 15.85
C GLY A 36 -14.89 16.56 14.90
N LEU A 37 -14.09 16.88 13.89
CA LEU A 37 -14.40 17.91 12.88
C LEU A 37 -15.37 17.41 11.79
N SER A 38 -16.53 16.89 12.20
CA SER A 38 -17.49 16.21 11.31
C SER A 38 -18.20 17.13 10.30
N SER A 39 -18.19 18.45 10.51
CA SER A 39 -18.73 19.43 9.56
C SER A 39 -17.68 20.07 8.64
N LEU A 40 -16.41 19.69 8.77
CA LEU A 40 -15.33 20.27 7.99
C LEU A 40 -15.50 19.97 6.50
N LYS A 41 -15.44 21.02 5.68
CA LYS A 41 -15.57 20.99 4.22
C LYS A 41 -14.26 21.31 3.53
N ARG A 42 -13.43 22.22 4.07
CA ARG A 42 -12.13 22.58 3.49
C ARG A 42 -11.01 22.50 4.52
N LEU A 43 -9.94 21.82 4.15
CA LEU A 43 -8.72 21.68 4.96
C LEU A 43 -7.52 22.09 4.11
N SER A 44 -6.81 23.15 4.52
CA SER A 44 -5.53 23.53 3.93
C SER A 44 -4.38 23.16 4.85
N LEU A 45 -3.47 22.38 4.30
CA LEU A 45 -2.23 21.88 4.89
C LEU A 45 -1.05 22.12 3.91
N GLY A 46 -1.16 23.16 3.09
CA GLY A 46 -0.14 23.53 2.12
C GLY A 46 1.15 24.06 2.78
N HIS A 47 2.26 23.98 2.05
CA HIS A 47 3.54 24.57 2.44
C HIS A 47 4.15 24.03 3.76
N LEU A 48 3.90 22.78 4.11
CA LEU A 48 4.48 22.14 5.30
C LEU A 48 5.92 21.66 5.04
N GLN A 49 6.89 22.57 5.24
CA GLN A 49 8.32 22.36 4.92
C GLN A 49 9.02 21.22 5.68
N SER A 50 8.39 20.61 6.67
CA SER A 50 8.95 19.51 7.47
C SER A 50 8.14 18.23 7.40
N LEU A 51 7.01 18.23 6.68
CA LEU A 51 6.12 17.08 6.62
C LEU A 51 6.77 15.96 5.83
N ARG A 52 6.80 14.76 6.44
CA ARG A 52 7.37 13.55 5.85
C ARG A 52 6.32 12.47 5.61
N ALA A 53 5.35 12.36 6.51
CA ALA A 53 4.39 11.27 6.47
C ALA A 53 2.97 11.71 6.86
N VAL A 54 1.99 11.15 6.17
CA VAL A 54 0.59 11.12 6.56
C VAL A 54 0.23 9.68 6.92
N ARG A 55 -0.24 9.47 8.15
CA ARG A 55 -0.41 8.14 8.74
C ARG A 55 -1.80 7.56 8.41
N LEU A 56 -1.95 6.25 8.63
CA LEU A 56 -3.23 5.54 8.65
C LEU A 56 -4.28 6.33 9.43
N ASN A 57 -5.48 6.49 8.86
CA ASN A 57 -6.62 7.18 9.45
C ASN A 57 -6.32 8.62 9.92
N ALA A 58 -5.33 9.30 9.32
CA ALA A 58 -5.00 10.69 9.66
C ALA A 58 -6.18 11.66 9.49
N PHE A 59 -7.06 11.39 8.52
CA PHE A 59 -8.24 12.18 8.18
C PHE A 59 -9.56 11.50 8.59
N SER A 60 -9.52 10.55 9.54
CA SER A 60 -10.73 9.90 10.07
C SER A 60 -11.67 10.92 10.73
N GLY A 61 -12.98 10.67 10.59
CA GLY A 61 -14.04 11.57 11.07
C GLY A 61 -14.38 12.76 10.17
N LEU A 62 -13.61 13.01 9.09
CA LEU A 62 -13.83 14.12 8.15
C LEU A 62 -14.86 13.79 7.05
N PHE A 63 -16.04 13.31 7.44
CA PHE A 63 -17.04 12.76 6.50
C PHE A 63 -17.60 13.76 5.48
N LYS A 64 -17.57 15.07 5.78
CA LYS A 64 -18.05 16.14 4.90
C LYS A 64 -16.93 16.86 4.14
N LEU A 65 -15.68 16.39 4.23
CA LEU A 65 -14.56 17.07 3.60
C LEU A 65 -14.68 17.00 2.08
N LEU A 66 -14.68 18.18 1.46
CA LEU A 66 -14.82 18.36 0.01
C LEU A 66 -13.49 18.77 -0.63
N GLU A 67 -12.68 19.56 0.08
CA GLU A 67 -11.42 20.09 -0.44
C GLU A 67 -10.27 19.84 0.54
N LEU A 68 -9.22 19.22 0.02
CA LEU A 68 -7.96 19.04 0.73
C LEU A 68 -6.81 19.62 -0.11
N ASP A 69 -6.08 20.53 0.50
CA ASP A 69 -4.79 21.00 0.00
C ASP A 69 -3.68 20.44 0.90
N LEU A 70 -2.81 19.62 0.32
CA LEU A 70 -1.60 19.10 0.94
C LEU A 70 -0.39 19.37 0.02
N SER A 71 -0.41 20.50 -0.68
CA SER A 71 0.62 20.88 -1.65
C SER A 71 1.89 21.43 -0.98
N HIS A 72 2.98 21.50 -1.75
CA HIS A 72 4.23 22.17 -1.33
C HIS A 72 4.85 21.63 -0.02
N ALA A 73 4.79 20.31 0.18
CA ALA A 73 5.51 19.57 1.21
C ALA A 73 6.62 18.71 0.57
N PRO A 74 7.80 19.29 0.27
CA PRO A 74 8.82 18.66 -0.59
C PRO A 74 9.44 17.38 -0.01
N PHE A 75 9.28 17.13 1.28
CA PHE A 75 9.78 15.93 1.96
C PHE A 75 8.70 14.89 2.23
N LEU A 76 7.45 15.13 1.81
CA LEU A 76 6.36 14.18 1.96
C LEU A 76 6.54 13.05 0.93
N ASP A 77 7.00 11.90 1.39
CA ASP A 77 7.23 10.70 0.57
C ASP A 77 6.33 9.52 0.94
N SER A 78 5.67 9.59 2.10
CA SER A 78 4.79 8.55 2.63
C SER A 78 3.38 9.08 2.85
N LEU A 79 2.44 8.62 2.04
CA LEU A 79 1.01 8.85 2.20
C LEU A 79 0.31 7.50 2.32
N ASP A 80 -0.20 7.20 3.51
CA ASP A 80 -0.87 5.94 3.80
C ASP A 80 -2.11 5.73 2.91
N GLU A 81 -2.25 4.53 2.34
CA GLU A 81 -3.34 4.16 1.43
C GLU A 81 -4.73 4.20 2.11
N HIS A 82 -4.76 4.15 3.44
CA HIS A 82 -5.96 4.23 4.27
C HIS A 82 -5.93 5.48 5.15
N ALA A 83 -5.30 6.58 4.70
CA ALA A 83 -5.31 7.85 5.42
C ALA A 83 -6.73 8.42 5.63
N PHE A 84 -7.66 8.09 4.74
CA PHE A 84 -9.07 8.47 4.81
C PHE A 84 -9.95 7.30 5.25
N GLU A 85 -10.90 7.61 6.12
CA GLU A 85 -12.00 6.71 6.41
C GLU A 85 -13.01 6.73 5.25
N ARG A 86 -13.55 5.57 4.88
CA ARG A 86 -14.55 5.45 3.81
C ARG A 86 -15.97 5.40 4.39
N PRO A 87 -16.97 5.99 3.71
CA PRO A 87 -16.85 6.78 2.48
C PRO A 87 -16.29 8.19 2.75
N ASN A 88 -15.58 8.75 1.76
CA ASN A 88 -15.16 10.16 1.76
C ASN A 88 -15.91 10.93 0.67
N ALA A 89 -16.20 12.21 0.89
CA ALA A 89 -16.93 13.09 -0.02
C ALA A 89 -16.03 14.01 -0.86
N LEU A 90 -14.73 13.68 -0.95
CA LEU A 90 -13.71 14.57 -1.48
C LEU A 90 -13.96 14.87 -2.97
N ARG A 91 -13.91 16.15 -3.34
CA ARG A 91 -14.11 16.66 -4.71
C ARG A 91 -12.87 17.35 -5.27
N SER A 92 -12.05 17.94 -4.40
CA SER A 92 -10.82 18.63 -4.76
C SER A 92 -9.66 18.10 -3.93
N LEU A 93 -8.62 17.64 -4.61
CA LEU A 93 -7.40 17.15 -3.98
C LEU A 93 -6.17 17.78 -4.64
N ASP A 94 -5.35 18.46 -3.84
CA ASP A 94 -4.05 18.97 -4.26
C ASP A 94 -2.93 18.23 -3.51
N LEU A 95 -2.15 17.45 -4.25
CA LEU A 95 -0.93 16.79 -3.78
C LEU A 95 0.29 17.30 -4.55
N SER A 96 0.20 18.47 -5.19
CA SER A 96 1.26 18.99 -6.05
C SER A 96 2.49 19.45 -5.26
N PHE A 97 3.65 19.43 -5.92
CA PHE A 97 4.92 19.89 -5.37
C PHE A 97 5.32 19.22 -4.05
N ASN A 98 5.08 17.91 -3.97
CA ASN A 98 5.48 17.05 -2.87
C ASN A 98 6.66 16.13 -3.27
N GLY A 99 7.10 15.29 -2.35
CA GLY A 99 8.11 14.25 -2.59
C GLY A 99 7.52 12.88 -2.97
N LEU A 100 6.25 12.82 -3.37
CA LEU A 100 5.55 11.56 -3.59
C LEU A 100 6.08 10.87 -4.83
N PHE A 101 6.18 9.54 -4.78
CA PHE A 101 6.55 8.71 -5.92
C PHE A 101 5.49 7.67 -6.26
N ARG A 102 4.51 7.45 -5.38
CA ARG A 102 3.38 6.56 -5.61
C ARG A 102 2.14 7.11 -4.92
N VAL A 103 0.98 6.70 -5.41
CA VAL A 103 -0.33 6.87 -4.77
C VAL A 103 -1.10 5.57 -4.98
N HIS A 104 -1.87 5.17 -3.97
CA HIS A 104 -2.64 3.94 -4.00
C HIS A 104 -4.08 4.20 -4.47
N LYS A 105 -4.66 3.23 -5.17
CA LYS A 105 -6.07 3.33 -5.64
C LYS A 105 -7.05 3.43 -4.47
N GLU A 106 -6.66 2.93 -3.31
CA GLU A 106 -7.43 2.89 -2.06
C GLU A 106 -7.55 4.23 -1.34
N LEU A 107 -6.67 5.20 -1.66
CA LEU A 107 -6.50 6.45 -0.91
C LEU A 107 -7.80 7.28 -0.86
N VAL A 108 -8.39 7.51 -2.02
CA VAL A 108 -9.65 8.24 -2.21
C VAL A 108 -10.42 7.61 -3.35
N ASP A 109 -11.70 7.93 -3.48
CA ASP A 109 -12.43 7.61 -4.70
C ASP A 109 -12.01 8.63 -5.79
N TRP A 110 -11.16 8.18 -6.71
CA TRP A 110 -10.56 9.02 -7.74
C TRP A 110 -11.57 9.46 -8.82
N GLU A 111 -12.67 8.73 -9.00
CA GLU A 111 -13.67 9.00 -10.05
C GLU A 111 -14.62 10.14 -9.67
N GLN A 112 -14.85 10.34 -8.36
CA GLN A 112 -15.70 11.43 -7.87
C GLN A 112 -14.98 12.79 -7.81
N LEU A 113 -13.66 12.81 -7.97
CA LEU A 113 -12.86 14.04 -7.96
C LEU A 113 -13.17 14.92 -9.17
N GLU A 114 -13.45 16.18 -8.89
CA GLU A 114 -13.69 17.23 -9.89
C GLU A 114 -12.40 17.97 -10.22
N ARG A 115 -11.57 18.21 -9.20
CA ARG A 115 -10.26 18.89 -9.31
C ARG A 115 -9.17 18.02 -8.70
N LEU A 116 -8.10 17.81 -9.46
CA LEU A 116 -6.96 17.00 -9.05
C LEU A 116 -5.67 17.65 -9.54
N GLN A 117 -4.72 17.87 -8.63
CA GLN A 117 -3.39 18.39 -8.94
C GLN A 117 -2.34 17.45 -8.38
N LEU A 118 -1.48 16.93 -9.27
CA LEU A 118 -0.43 15.95 -8.95
C LEU A 118 0.95 16.37 -9.47
N ALA A 119 1.06 17.53 -10.12
CA ALA A 119 2.30 18.08 -10.65
C ALA A 119 3.44 18.12 -9.63
N GLY A 120 4.68 18.13 -10.10
CA GLY A 120 5.84 18.43 -9.25
C GLY A 120 6.17 17.34 -8.22
N ASN A 121 5.84 16.09 -8.52
CA ASN A 121 6.18 14.90 -7.72
C ASN A 121 7.14 13.98 -8.50
N ALA A 122 7.72 12.99 -7.81
CA ALA A 122 8.68 12.03 -8.35
C ALA A 122 8.01 10.71 -8.77
N TRP A 123 6.92 10.79 -9.54
CA TRP A 123 6.05 9.64 -9.86
C TRP A 123 6.78 8.44 -10.47
N ASN A 124 6.55 7.26 -9.89
CA ASN A 124 6.91 5.97 -10.45
C ASN A 124 5.73 5.44 -11.27
N CYS A 125 5.80 5.59 -12.58
CA CYS A 125 4.78 5.14 -13.53
C CYS A 125 4.92 3.65 -13.83
N ASP A 126 4.70 2.82 -12.81
CA ASP A 126 4.56 1.37 -12.95
C ASP A 126 3.09 0.98 -13.21
N CYS A 127 2.82 -0.32 -13.22
CA CYS A 127 1.47 -0.83 -13.43
C CYS A 127 0.52 -0.65 -12.25
N GLU A 128 1.04 -0.39 -11.05
CA GLU A 128 0.18 -0.04 -9.92
C GLU A 128 -0.42 1.34 -10.18
N LEU A 129 0.43 2.34 -10.46
CA LEU A 129 -0.01 3.69 -10.76
C LEU A 129 -0.82 3.76 -12.07
N LEU A 130 -0.29 3.21 -13.16
CA LEU A 130 -0.95 3.28 -14.47
C LEU A 130 -2.20 2.40 -14.55
N GLY A 131 -2.36 1.40 -13.69
CA GLY A 131 -3.48 0.44 -13.74
C GLY A 131 -4.83 1.01 -13.32
N PHE A 132 -4.87 1.84 -12.27
CA PHE A 132 -6.13 2.49 -11.82
C PHE A 132 -6.32 3.91 -12.37
N LEU A 133 -5.23 4.59 -12.73
CA LEU A 133 -5.31 5.89 -13.37
C LEU A 133 -5.87 5.94 -14.81
N PRO A 134 -6.18 4.89 -15.60
CA PRO A 134 -6.63 5.07 -16.99
C PRO A 134 -7.89 5.92 -17.15
N ALA A 135 -8.83 5.78 -16.20
CA ALA A 135 -10.04 6.59 -16.16
C ALA A 135 -9.72 8.02 -15.64
N THR A 136 -8.90 8.12 -14.61
CA THR A 136 -8.41 9.39 -14.05
C THR A 136 -7.49 10.16 -15.00
N LEU A 137 -6.77 9.51 -15.92
CA LEU A 137 -5.77 10.10 -16.83
C LEU A 137 -6.38 11.15 -17.75
N ARG A 138 -7.68 11.05 -18.05
CA ARG A 138 -8.42 12.12 -18.75
C ARG A 138 -8.32 13.47 -18.05
N ARG A 139 -8.04 13.48 -16.74
CA ARG A 139 -7.92 14.65 -15.87
C ARG A 139 -6.47 14.98 -15.48
N LEU A 140 -5.48 14.13 -15.78
CA LEU A 140 -4.09 14.23 -15.31
C LEU A 140 -3.12 14.77 -16.36
N ALA A 141 -3.33 16.02 -16.78
CA ALA A 141 -2.47 16.66 -17.79
C ALA A 141 -1.07 17.02 -17.26
N ASP A 142 -0.86 17.03 -15.95
CA ASP A 142 0.30 17.61 -15.25
C ASP A 142 1.25 16.56 -14.65
N VAL A 143 0.91 15.27 -14.74
CA VAL A 143 1.72 14.17 -14.20
C VAL A 143 2.85 13.82 -15.16
N VAL A 144 4.09 14.02 -14.72
CA VAL A 144 5.31 13.63 -15.43
C VAL A 144 5.98 12.49 -14.66
N CYS A 145 6.32 11.42 -15.37
CA CYS A 145 6.96 10.26 -14.77
C CYS A 145 8.43 10.57 -14.45
N ALA A 146 8.87 10.23 -13.26
CA ALA A 146 10.29 10.25 -12.87
C ALA A 146 10.91 8.86 -12.99
N LYS A 147 10.12 7.81 -12.79
CA LYS A 147 10.52 6.40 -12.88
C LYS A 147 9.43 5.58 -13.58
N PRO A 148 9.75 4.36 -14.08
CA PRO A 148 11.10 3.86 -14.30
C PRO A 148 11.82 4.64 -15.41
N GLU A 149 13.15 4.49 -15.53
CA GLU A 149 13.99 5.20 -16.51
C GLU A 149 13.43 5.29 -17.95
N PRO A 150 12.87 4.22 -18.58
CA PRO A 150 12.29 4.32 -19.93
C PRO A 150 11.08 5.26 -20.04
N MET A 151 10.46 5.62 -18.91
CA MET A 151 9.33 6.53 -18.83
C MET A 151 9.69 7.89 -18.26
N ALA A 152 10.90 8.07 -17.75
CA ALA A 152 11.34 9.33 -17.16
C ALA A 152 11.16 10.50 -18.14
N GLY A 153 10.55 11.57 -17.67
CA GLY A 153 10.23 12.78 -18.43
C GLY A 153 9.00 12.67 -19.34
N LYS A 154 8.35 11.50 -19.44
CA LYS A 154 7.12 11.35 -20.25
C LYS A 154 5.87 11.69 -19.43
N PRO A 155 4.87 12.37 -20.01
CA PRO A 155 3.58 12.57 -19.36
C PRO A 155 2.83 11.25 -19.18
N ALA A 156 2.31 10.98 -17.97
CA ALA A 156 1.59 9.74 -17.67
C ALA A 156 0.34 9.55 -18.55
N ALA A 157 -0.35 10.65 -18.90
CA ALA A 157 -1.50 10.64 -19.80
C ALA A 157 -1.21 10.03 -21.19
N LYS A 158 0.06 10.03 -21.63
CA LYS A 158 0.47 9.47 -22.94
C LYS A 158 0.88 8.00 -22.87
N LEU A 159 1.02 7.43 -21.68
CA LEU A 159 1.65 6.11 -21.49
C LEU A 159 0.67 4.92 -21.55
N GLY A 160 -0.64 5.17 -21.68
CA GLY A 160 -1.66 4.16 -22.02
C GLY A 160 -1.51 2.80 -21.32
N ALA A 161 -2.24 2.61 -20.21
CA ALA A 161 -2.10 1.43 -19.34
C ALA A 161 -2.20 0.05 -20.02
N THR A 162 -3.01 -0.05 -21.09
CA THR A 162 -3.29 -1.31 -21.78
C THR A 162 -2.16 -1.78 -22.70
N ALA A 163 -1.24 -0.90 -23.11
CA ALA A 163 -0.11 -1.31 -23.94
C ALA A 163 1.08 -1.81 -23.09
N PHE A 164 1.22 -1.31 -21.86
CA PHE A 164 2.38 -1.58 -21.01
C PHE A 164 2.14 -2.68 -19.96
N CYS A 165 0.94 -2.74 -19.38
CA CYS A 165 0.65 -3.67 -18.27
C CYS A 165 0.13 -5.05 -18.70
N SER A 166 -0.04 -5.25 -20.00
CA SER A 166 -0.51 -6.51 -20.58
C SER A 166 0.59 -7.57 -20.72
N ASP A 167 1.87 -7.19 -20.60
CA ASP A 167 3.00 -8.11 -20.78
C ASP A 167 3.47 -8.79 -19.49
N LEU A 168 2.95 -8.39 -18.32
CA LEU A 168 3.44 -8.86 -17.02
C LEU A 168 2.43 -9.67 -16.20
N SER A 169 1.29 -10.03 -16.78
CA SER A 169 0.20 -10.71 -16.07
C SER A 169 -0.09 -12.08 -16.71
N GLU A 170 0.21 -13.14 -15.96
CA GLU A 170 -0.27 -14.53 -16.12
C GLU A 170 0.28 -15.41 -17.27
N GLY A 171 0.71 -14.86 -18.41
CA GLY A 171 1.13 -15.68 -19.56
C GLY A 171 2.52 -16.32 -19.44
N ALA A 172 3.52 -15.55 -18.98
CA ALA A 172 4.92 -15.98 -19.00
C ALA A 172 5.23 -17.07 -17.95
N MET A 173 4.67 -16.95 -16.74
CA MET A 173 4.86 -17.95 -15.67
C MET A 173 4.16 -19.27 -16.01
N SER A 174 2.97 -19.22 -16.63
CA SER A 174 2.25 -20.42 -17.08
C SER A 174 3.03 -21.15 -18.18
N ALA A 175 3.56 -20.43 -19.17
CA ALA A 175 4.29 -21.03 -20.29
C ALA A 175 5.62 -21.71 -19.85
N VAL A 176 6.37 -21.11 -18.92
CA VAL A 176 7.61 -21.69 -18.40
C VAL A 176 7.31 -22.95 -17.57
N VAL A 177 6.27 -22.93 -16.75
CA VAL A 177 5.85 -24.08 -15.94
C VAL A 177 5.37 -25.22 -16.85
N VAL A 178 4.48 -24.94 -17.81
CA VAL A 178 3.98 -25.93 -18.77
C VAL A 178 5.13 -26.49 -19.62
N GLY A 179 6.05 -25.64 -20.10
CA GLY A 179 7.24 -26.08 -20.83
C GLY A 179 8.16 -26.99 -20.00
N SER A 180 8.33 -26.68 -18.71
CA SER A 180 9.11 -27.51 -17.78
C SER A 180 8.44 -28.87 -17.54
N PHE A 181 7.12 -28.93 -17.41
CA PHE A 181 6.39 -30.20 -17.28
C PHE A 181 6.47 -31.06 -18.54
N LEU A 182 6.33 -30.48 -19.73
CA LEU A 182 6.40 -31.21 -20.99
C LEU A 182 7.79 -31.79 -21.26
N THR A 183 8.85 -31.05 -20.93
CA THR A 183 10.23 -31.53 -21.07
C THR A 183 10.51 -32.70 -20.12
N VAL A 184 10.11 -32.59 -18.84
CA VAL A 184 10.22 -33.69 -17.88
C VAL A 184 9.43 -34.93 -18.32
N LEU A 185 8.20 -34.75 -18.80
CA LEU A 185 7.38 -35.85 -19.30
C LEU A 185 8.03 -36.56 -20.50
N SER A 186 8.60 -35.79 -21.43
CA SER A 186 9.30 -36.35 -22.61
C SER A 186 10.52 -37.19 -22.21
N LEU A 187 11.30 -36.73 -21.22
CA LEU A 187 12.46 -37.45 -20.71
C LEU A 187 12.05 -38.75 -20.00
N LEU A 188 10.97 -38.73 -19.21
CA LEU A 188 10.44 -39.93 -18.55
C LEU A 188 9.97 -40.98 -19.56
N LEU A 189 9.27 -40.56 -20.61
CA LEU A 189 8.83 -41.46 -21.68
C LEU A 189 10.01 -42.06 -22.45
N ALA A 190 11.05 -41.26 -22.73
CA ALA A 190 12.28 -41.75 -23.36
C ALA A 190 13.00 -42.79 -22.48
N ILE A 191 13.11 -42.55 -21.17
CA ILE A 191 13.69 -43.50 -20.22
C ILE A 191 12.88 -44.80 -20.20
N LEU A 192 11.55 -44.73 -20.13
CA LEU A 192 10.68 -45.92 -20.16
C LEU A 192 10.82 -46.70 -21.47
N PHE A 193 10.93 -46.01 -22.61
CA PHE A 193 11.19 -46.65 -23.90
C PHE A 193 12.55 -47.34 -23.93
N CYS A 194 13.60 -46.68 -23.44
CA CYS A 194 14.94 -47.26 -23.30
C CYS A 194 14.92 -48.50 -22.42
N LEU A 195 14.30 -48.44 -21.23
CA LEU A 195 14.19 -49.59 -20.32
C LEU A 195 13.42 -50.75 -20.96
N ARG A 196 12.31 -50.47 -21.66
CA ARG A 196 11.53 -51.49 -22.38
C ARG A 196 12.33 -52.10 -23.52
N SER A 197 13.08 -51.29 -24.27
CA SER A 197 13.94 -51.77 -25.37
C SER A 197 15.12 -52.61 -24.86
N HIS A 198 15.65 -52.30 -23.67
CA HIS A 198 16.74 -53.03 -23.05
C HIS A 198 16.27 -54.35 -22.43
N PHE A 199 15.09 -54.38 -21.80
CA PHE A 199 14.47 -55.62 -21.31
C PHE A 199 13.95 -56.52 -22.43
N CYS A 200 13.59 -55.97 -23.60
CA CYS A 200 13.21 -56.75 -24.78
C CYS A 200 14.40 -57.29 -25.59
N ARG A 201 15.64 -56.89 -25.27
CA ARG A 201 16.86 -57.35 -25.95
C ARG A 201 17.70 -58.32 -25.10
N ALA A 202 17.04 -59.09 -24.24
CA ALA A 202 17.66 -60.28 -23.66
C ALA A 202 18.00 -61.27 -24.81
N PRO A 203 19.25 -61.72 -24.93
CA PRO A 203 19.68 -62.54 -26.06
C PRO A 203 19.03 -63.93 -26.00
N LYS A 204 18.54 -64.37 -27.16
CA LYS A 204 18.13 -65.74 -27.46
C LYS A 204 19.29 -66.48 -28.15
N ASP A 205 19.39 -67.77 -27.84
CA ASP A 205 20.11 -68.86 -28.52
C ASP A 205 21.63 -68.95 -28.27
N ALA A 206 22.28 -70.10 -28.16
CA ALA A 206 21.91 -71.51 -27.99
C ALA A 206 23.22 -72.31 -27.73
N ASP A 207 23.10 -73.40 -26.98
CA ASP A 207 23.80 -74.70 -27.08
C ASP A 207 25.34 -74.89 -27.10
N ASP A 208 25.71 -75.95 -26.35
CA ASP A 208 26.79 -76.93 -26.52
C ASP A 208 28.11 -76.89 -25.71
N ALA A 209 28.45 -78.12 -25.26
CA ALA A 209 29.73 -78.69 -24.80
C ALA A 209 30.03 -78.79 -23.27
N ASN A 210 29.54 -79.91 -22.73
CA ASN A 210 30.08 -80.79 -21.69
C ASN A 210 31.62 -80.75 -21.43
N SER A 211 32.06 -80.54 -20.19
CA SER A 211 33.06 -81.40 -19.50
C SER A 211 33.27 -80.99 -18.03
N SER A 212 33.28 -82.01 -17.18
CA SER A 212 33.55 -82.05 -15.74
C SER A 212 34.77 -81.25 -15.24
N ARG A 213 34.66 -80.60 -14.07
CA ARG A 213 35.14 -81.06 -12.73
C ARG A 213 35.45 -79.89 -11.78
N ALA A 214 35.03 -80.07 -10.52
CA ALA A 214 35.61 -79.56 -9.27
C ALA A 214 35.36 -78.11 -8.78
N SER A 215 34.48 -78.05 -7.75
CA SER A 215 34.78 -77.54 -6.39
C SER A 215 34.53 -76.07 -6.00
N ARG A 216 33.65 -75.94 -4.99
CA ARG A 216 33.57 -74.97 -3.87
C ARG A 216 32.89 -73.59 -4.06
N ALA A 217 31.61 -73.54 -3.62
CA ALA A 217 30.99 -72.68 -2.57
C ALA A 217 31.35 -71.17 -2.45
N PRO A 218 30.41 -70.27 -2.08
CA PRO A 218 29.37 -70.50 -1.06
C PRO A 218 27.90 -70.26 -1.47
N LEU A 219 27.07 -70.93 -0.68
CA LEU A 219 25.62 -71.03 -0.70
C LEU A 219 24.96 -70.03 0.27
N TYR A 220 23.65 -69.90 0.06
CA TYR A 220 22.59 -69.25 0.83
C TYR A 220 22.22 -67.84 0.34
N GLY A 221 20.97 -67.57 0.01
CA GLY A 221 19.77 -68.39 0.17
C GLY A 221 18.56 -67.49 -0.08
N ARG A 222 17.67 -67.97 -0.93
CA ARG A 222 16.47 -67.28 -1.39
C ARG A 222 15.34 -67.54 -0.39
N GLN A 223 14.51 -66.51 -0.20
CA GLN A 223 13.04 -66.54 -0.11
C GLN A 223 12.29 -66.88 1.19
N ALA A 224 11.18 -66.12 1.27
CA ALA A 224 9.88 -66.38 1.90
C ALA A 224 9.82 -66.14 3.41
N LEU A 225 9.24 -65.02 3.85
CA LEU A 225 7.79 -64.79 4.11
C LEU A 225 7.25 -65.55 5.32
N LEU A 226 7.03 -64.77 6.38
CA LEU A 226 6.05 -64.84 7.49
C LEU A 226 6.06 -66.11 8.37
N ASP A 227 5.96 -66.05 9.70
CA ASP A 227 5.10 -65.17 10.49
C ASP A 227 5.48 -65.13 11.98
N THR A 228 5.09 -64.01 12.64
CA THR A 228 4.75 -63.82 14.07
C THR A 228 5.60 -64.41 15.22
N LEU A 229 6.02 -63.55 16.17
CA LEU A 229 5.50 -63.48 17.56
C LEU A 229 6.44 -62.67 18.49
N THR A 230 5.86 -61.62 19.09
CA THR A 230 5.96 -61.14 20.49
C THR A 230 7.27 -61.18 21.31
N TYR A 231 7.47 -60.08 22.08
CA TYR A 231 8.07 -59.99 23.44
C TYR A 231 9.60 -60.02 23.53
N GLU A 232 10.35 -59.28 24.36
CA GLU A 232 10.26 -58.04 25.16
C GLU A 232 11.71 -57.77 25.64
N LYS A 233 11.99 -56.52 26.02
CA LYS A 233 12.92 -56.08 27.09
C LYS A 233 14.42 -55.87 26.83
N SER A 234 14.87 -54.75 27.42
CA SER A 234 16.23 -54.34 27.85
C SER A 234 17.26 -54.05 26.75
N ASP A 235 18.07 -53.01 26.79
CA ASP A 235 18.16 -51.79 27.60
C ASP A 235 19.33 -50.96 27.03
N LEU A 236 19.40 -49.69 27.42
CA LEU A 236 20.58 -48.80 27.42
C LEU A 236 20.95 -47.98 26.17
N LEU A 237 20.65 -46.68 26.33
CA LEU A 237 21.52 -45.50 26.10
C LEU A 237 21.81 -45.10 24.63
N SER A 238 21.71 -43.85 24.19
CA SER A 238 21.46 -42.57 24.86
C SER A 238 21.17 -41.50 23.80
N ASN A 239 20.24 -40.60 24.13
CA ASN A 239 20.24 -39.15 23.88
C ASN A 239 18.91 -38.61 23.36
N LYS A 240 18.31 -37.82 24.26
CA LYS A 240 17.13 -36.98 24.12
C LYS A 240 17.40 -35.80 23.19
N CYS A 241 16.38 -35.36 22.44
CA CYS A 241 15.61 -34.16 22.79
C CYS A 241 14.32 -34.06 21.94
N PHE A 242 13.18 -34.04 22.62
CA PHE A 242 11.89 -33.49 22.17
C PHE A 242 11.85 -32.00 22.59
N ILE A 243 10.99 -31.13 22.04
CA ILE A 243 9.62 -30.88 22.55
C ILE A 243 8.80 -30.09 21.50
N SER A 244 7.58 -30.56 21.25
CA SER A 244 6.30 -29.82 21.29
C SER A 244 5.21 -30.90 21.17
N SER A 245 4.16 -30.98 21.96
CA SER A 245 3.14 -29.97 22.28
C SER A 245 2.16 -30.59 23.28
N ASN A 246 1.56 -29.81 24.20
CA ASN A 246 0.11 -29.84 24.44
C ASN A 246 -0.38 -28.80 25.47
N PRO A 247 -1.70 -28.53 25.52
CA PRO A 247 -2.28 -27.34 26.15
C PRO A 247 -2.97 -27.58 27.52
N SER A 248 -3.09 -26.48 28.30
CA SER A 248 -4.14 -26.09 29.29
C SER A 248 -4.41 -26.98 30.54
N PRO A 249 -5.14 -26.54 31.62
CA PRO A 249 -5.58 -25.20 32.10
C PRO A 249 -5.45 -24.97 33.66
N VAL A 250 -6.02 -23.84 34.16
CA VAL A 250 -6.62 -23.54 35.50
C VAL A 250 -5.81 -22.85 36.62
N GLY A 251 -6.34 -21.68 37.06
CA GLY A 251 -6.42 -21.13 38.45
C GLY A 251 -5.13 -20.59 39.09
N SER A 252 -5.07 -19.51 39.88
CA SER A 252 -6.06 -18.66 40.56
C SER A 252 -5.34 -17.47 41.25
N GLN A 253 -6.03 -16.33 41.33
CA GLN A 253 -6.10 -15.32 42.43
C GLN A 253 -4.93 -14.39 42.85
N HIS A 254 -5.33 -13.11 42.99
CA HIS A 254 -4.95 -12.04 43.94
C HIS A 254 -3.53 -11.44 43.89
N ASP A 255 -3.26 -10.15 44.07
CA ASP A 255 -4.00 -8.88 44.28
C ASP A 255 -2.98 -7.71 44.12
N ASP A 256 -3.49 -6.47 44.02
CA ASP A 256 -2.84 -5.17 44.28
C ASP A 256 -1.77 -4.66 43.26
N GLU A 257 -1.58 -3.37 42.94
CA GLU A 257 -2.04 -2.12 43.51
C GLU A 257 -1.88 -0.98 42.47
N GLU A 258 -2.64 0.09 42.69
CA GLU A 258 -2.84 1.31 41.94
C GLU A 258 -1.68 2.33 42.10
N TYR A 259 -1.29 3.06 41.05
CA TYR A 259 -0.52 4.30 41.22
C TYR A 259 -0.87 5.38 40.18
N TYR A 260 -1.52 6.43 40.67
CA TYR A 260 -1.73 7.71 40.02
C TYR A 260 -0.42 8.51 39.93
N ALA A 261 -0.20 9.21 38.81
CA ALA A 261 0.67 10.38 38.78
C ALA A 261 -0.04 11.54 38.08
N SER A 262 -0.43 12.51 38.90
CA SER A 262 -0.90 13.84 38.52
C SER A 262 0.25 14.68 38.00
N VAL A 263 0.05 15.36 36.86
CA VAL A 263 0.94 16.43 36.41
C VAL A 263 0.12 17.71 36.24
N GLN A 264 0.46 18.69 37.07
CA GLN A 264 -0.07 20.04 37.06
C GLN A 264 0.17 20.75 35.72
N ALA A 265 -0.88 21.42 35.24
CA ALA A 265 -0.83 22.38 34.16
C ALA A 265 0.00 23.62 34.55
N PRO A 266 0.61 24.26 33.55
CA PRO A 266 0.55 25.71 33.53
C PRO A 266 0.10 26.28 32.19
N THR A 267 -0.62 27.40 32.32
CA THR A 267 -0.76 28.53 31.40
C THR A 267 -1.44 28.29 30.04
N VAL A 268 -2.67 28.78 29.98
CA VAL A 268 -3.47 29.09 28.80
C VAL A 268 -2.64 29.94 27.83
N PHE A 269 -2.27 29.37 26.68
CA PHE A 269 -1.96 30.15 25.48
C PHE A 269 -3.28 30.37 24.73
N GLU A 270 -3.71 31.62 24.60
CA GLU A 270 -4.72 31.98 23.60
C GLU A 270 -4.18 31.60 22.21
N LEU A 271 -4.66 30.50 21.66
CA LEU A 271 -4.50 30.20 20.25
C LEU A 271 -5.38 31.17 19.48
N ARG A 272 -4.77 32.21 18.89
CA ARG A 272 -5.37 32.91 17.75
C ARG A 272 -5.33 32.00 16.54
N VAL A 273 -6.28 31.06 16.47
CA VAL A 273 -6.66 30.43 15.20
C VAL A 273 -7.22 31.57 14.36
N GLN A 274 -6.61 31.88 13.21
CA GLN A 274 -7.22 32.77 12.23
C GLN A 274 -8.42 32.04 11.61
N VAL A 275 -9.54 32.04 12.33
CA VAL A 275 -10.84 31.64 11.78
C VAL A 275 -11.26 32.78 10.86
N ARG A 276 -10.97 32.66 9.57
CA ARG A 276 -11.59 33.53 8.58
C ARG A 276 -13.04 33.09 8.43
N PHE A 277 -13.95 33.74 9.14
CA PHE A 277 -15.36 33.71 8.80
C PHE A 277 -15.52 34.40 7.44
N LEU A 278 -15.72 33.63 6.37
CA LEU A 278 -16.19 34.21 5.12
C LEU A 278 -17.60 34.77 5.38
N PRO A 279 -17.88 36.03 5.03
CA PRO A 279 -19.21 36.59 5.23
C PRO A 279 -20.21 35.76 4.41
N ALA A 280 -21.32 35.37 5.05
CA ALA A 280 -22.43 34.74 4.38
C ALA A 280 -22.83 35.59 3.18
N ALA A 281 -22.88 34.97 1.99
CA ALA A 281 -23.47 35.59 0.82
C ALA A 281 -24.92 35.97 1.15
N SER A 282 -25.19 37.26 1.28
CA SER A 282 -26.53 37.79 1.51
C SER A 282 -27.41 37.40 0.30
N PRO A 283 -28.55 36.73 0.51
CA PRO A 283 -29.45 36.39 -0.56
C PRO A 283 -30.45 37.53 -0.75
N ASP A 284 -29.99 38.70 -1.21
CA ASP A 284 -30.90 39.76 -1.66
C ASP A 284 -30.27 40.55 -2.81
N ALA A 285 -30.45 40.02 -4.02
CA ALA A 285 -30.42 40.81 -5.24
C ALA A 285 -31.29 40.13 -6.31
N ARG A 286 -32.60 40.42 -6.29
CA ARG A 286 -33.46 40.27 -7.46
C ARG A 286 -34.01 41.63 -7.88
N ARG A 287 -33.66 42.01 -9.13
CA ARG A 287 -34.31 42.96 -10.06
C ARG A 287 -34.29 44.45 -9.66
N SER A 288 -33.87 45.39 -10.52
CA SER A 288 -34.29 45.62 -11.91
C SER A 288 -33.26 46.45 -12.72
N PRO A 289 -33.40 46.56 -14.06
CA PRO A 289 -32.42 47.13 -14.99
C PRO A 289 -32.69 48.60 -15.36
N ASP A 290 -31.69 49.21 -16.04
CA ASP A 290 -31.61 50.53 -16.71
C ASP A 290 -30.47 51.37 -16.11
N ALA A 291 -29.66 52.15 -16.82
CA ALA A 291 -29.27 52.31 -18.21
C ALA A 291 -28.07 53.30 -18.20
N SER A 292 -27.19 53.20 -19.21
CA SER A 292 -26.37 54.29 -19.79
C SER A 292 -25.25 55.01 -19.01
N ASP A 293 -24.10 55.05 -19.71
CA ASP A 293 -23.13 56.14 -19.89
C ASP A 293 -21.95 56.38 -18.94
N GLY A 294 -20.75 56.30 -19.56
CA GLY A 294 -19.68 57.30 -19.38
C GLY A 294 -18.39 56.82 -18.71
N PRO A 295 -17.21 56.89 -19.37
CA PRO A 295 -15.94 56.50 -18.77
C PRO A 295 -15.33 57.66 -17.98
N SER A 296 -14.73 57.36 -16.83
CA SER A 296 -13.84 58.28 -16.11
C SER A 296 -12.52 57.58 -15.83
N THR A 297 -11.50 58.04 -16.54
CA THR A 297 -10.08 57.95 -16.19
C THR A 297 -9.81 58.51 -14.79
N GLU A 298 -8.95 57.87 -13.99
CA GLU A 298 -7.71 58.45 -13.44
C GLU A 298 -6.95 57.53 -12.45
N LEU A 299 -5.63 57.45 -12.73
CA LEU A 299 -4.44 57.41 -11.85
C LEU A 299 -4.27 56.40 -10.69
N SER A 300 -3.34 55.47 -10.92
CA SER A 300 -2.04 55.27 -10.24
C SER A 300 -1.84 55.72 -8.79
N ALA A 301 -1.35 54.81 -7.92
CA ALA A 301 -0.07 54.99 -7.19
C ALA A 301 0.37 53.72 -6.44
N SER A 302 1.66 53.42 -6.63
CA SER A 302 2.52 52.49 -5.90
C SER A 302 3.03 53.12 -4.60
N ALA A 303 3.24 52.32 -3.54
CA ALA A 303 4.32 52.54 -2.57
C ALA A 303 4.52 51.32 -1.64
N ALA A 304 5.72 50.73 -1.71
CA ALA A 304 6.35 50.03 -0.58
C ALA A 304 6.91 51.06 0.43
N PRO A 305 7.30 50.63 1.66
CA PRO A 305 8.72 50.81 1.97
C PRO A 305 9.35 49.76 2.91
N ARG A 306 10.66 49.56 2.63
CA ARG A 306 11.82 49.18 3.47
C ARG A 306 11.93 47.78 4.06
#